data_AF-W5PVI6-F1
#
_entry.id   AF-W5PVI6-F1
#
_cell.length_a   1.000
_cell.length_b   1.000
_cell.length_c   1.000
_cell.angle_alpha   90.00
_cell.angle_beta   90.00
_cell.angle_gamma   90.00
#
_symmetry.space_group_name_H-M   'P 1'
#
loop_
_entity.id
_entity.type
_entity.pdbx_description
1 polymer ?
#
loop_
_entity_poly.entity_id
_entity_poly.type
_entity_poly.pdbx_seq_one_letter_code
_entity_poly.pdbx_strand_id
1 'polypeptide(L)'
;MLAYKDKSERAKGLRERSSLTLEDICGLEPGLPYEGLAHTLAIVCLSQAAVMLGFDSREAMCAWDARIRYALGEVHRFPVIVAPGTKLESGPATLHLCNDILVVARDVPPAVAGQWKLSDLRRYGAVPNGFIFEGGTRCGFCKYVGRGLAGRAVAPEPGILLALASLGPAAAFGLKEAGA
;
A
#
# COMPACT_ATOMS: atom_id res chain seq x y z
N MET A 1 12.60 -13.72 1.58
CA MET A 1 13.81 -12.97 1.97
C MET A 1 14.81 -13.92 2.60
N LEU A 2 16.08 -13.86 2.19
CA LEU A 2 17.15 -14.72 2.70
C LEU A 2 18.26 -13.84 3.28
N ALA A 3 18.66 -14.09 4.52
CA ALA A 3 19.70 -13.34 5.20
C ALA A 3 21.00 -14.15 5.28
N TYR A 4 22.10 -13.52 4.90
CA TYR A 4 23.45 -14.08 4.96
C TYR A 4 24.31 -13.16 5.84
N LYS A 5 25.41 -13.67 6.41
CA LYS A 5 26.34 -12.81 7.17
C LYS A 5 26.89 -11.68 6.31
N ASP A 6 27.30 -12.05 5.10
CA ASP A 6 27.99 -11.21 4.16
C ASP A 6 27.81 -11.75 2.74
N LYS A 7 28.30 -10.96 1.78
CA LYS A 7 28.21 -11.30 0.35
C LYS A 7 29.03 -12.56 0.00
N SER A 8 30.07 -12.90 0.78
CA SER A 8 30.95 -14.03 0.51
C SER A 8 30.29 -15.37 0.82
N GLU A 9 29.50 -15.45 1.91
CA GLU A 9 28.71 -16.65 2.24
C GLU A 9 27.75 -16.98 1.07
N ARG A 10 27.04 -15.96 0.55
CA ARG A 10 26.16 -16.11 -0.60
C ARG A 10 26.90 -16.54 -1.87
N ALA A 11 28.04 -15.93 -2.17
CA ALA A 11 28.83 -16.26 -3.38
C ALA A 11 29.39 -17.69 -3.36
N LYS A 12 29.67 -18.23 -2.17
CA LYS A 12 30.13 -19.61 -1.96
C LYS A 12 29.00 -20.63 -1.95
N GLY A 13 27.74 -20.20 -2.13
CA GLY A 13 26.58 -21.09 -2.09
C GLY A 13 26.30 -21.67 -0.71
N LEU A 14 26.78 -21.01 0.36
CA LEU A 14 26.47 -21.43 1.72
C LEU A 14 25.00 -21.18 2.04
N ARG A 15 24.44 -21.98 2.96
CA ARG A 15 23.06 -21.84 3.42
C ARG A 15 22.87 -20.49 4.10
N GLU A 16 21.70 -19.90 3.89
CA GLU A 16 21.26 -18.70 4.58
C GLU A 16 21.18 -18.92 6.10
N ARG A 17 21.42 -17.84 6.86
CA ARG A 17 21.29 -17.86 8.33
C ARG A 17 19.84 -17.85 8.77
N SER A 18 19.02 -17.13 8.02
CA SER A 18 17.59 -17.09 8.22
C SER A 18 16.89 -16.87 6.89
N SER A 19 15.69 -17.42 6.80
CA SER A 19 14.77 -17.21 5.70
C SER A 19 13.44 -16.76 6.26
N LEU A 20 12.83 -15.79 5.59
CA LEU A 20 11.50 -15.28 5.90
C LEU A 20 10.72 -15.15 4.60
N THR A 21 9.61 -15.85 4.47
CA THR A 21 8.69 -15.68 3.35
C THR A 21 7.73 -14.55 3.69
N LEU A 22 7.67 -13.54 2.81
CA LEU A 22 6.70 -12.46 2.96
C LEU A 22 5.47 -12.84 2.15
N GLU A 23 4.38 -13.08 2.85
CA GLU A 23 3.06 -13.37 2.28
C GLU A 23 2.21 -12.10 2.35
N ASP A 24 1.26 -11.97 1.43
CA ASP A 24 0.28 -10.89 1.39
C ASP A 24 0.89 -9.47 1.38
N ILE A 25 1.92 -9.27 0.55
CA ILE A 25 2.53 -7.95 0.36
C ILE A 25 1.50 -7.02 -0.27
N CYS A 26 1.21 -5.91 0.42
CA CYS A 26 0.18 -4.96 0.02
C CYS A 26 0.71 -3.57 -0.29
N GLY A 27 1.98 -3.29 -0.05
CA GLY A 27 2.55 -1.97 -0.36
C GLY A 27 4.04 -1.86 -0.09
N LEU A 28 4.61 -0.79 -0.63
CA LEU A 28 6.00 -0.39 -0.43
C LEU A 28 6.06 1.10 -0.11
N GLU A 29 6.79 1.47 0.95
CA GLU A 29 6.91 2.86 1.39
C GLU A 29 8.38 3.23 1.68
N PRO A 30 9.06 3.88 0.72
CA PRO A 30 10.44 4.35 0.90
C PRO A 30 10.50 5.68 1.66
N GLY A 31 11.61 5.92 2.34
CA GLY A 31 11.95 7.21 2.94
C GLY A 31 11.36 7.47 4.32
N LEU A 32 10.88 6.43 5.01
CA LEU A 32 10.40 6.56 6.37
C LEU A 32 11.59 6.67 7.35
N PRO A 33 11.61 7.64 8.27
CA PRO A 33 12.62 7.68 9.31
C PRO A 33 12.33 6.60 10.35
N TYR A 34 13.27 5.67 10.55
CA TYR A 34 13.08 4.57 11.52
C TYR A 34 14.41 4.21 12.17
N GLU A 35 14.44 4.13 13.51
CA GLU A 35 15.62 3.75 14.31
C GLU A 35 16.89 4.56 13.95
N GLY A 36 16.74 5.86 13.67
CA GLY A 36 17.85 6.76 13.30
C GLY A 36 18.36 6.61 11.86
N LEU A 37 17.77 5.71 11.07
CA LEU A 37 18.07 5.56 9.64
C LEU A 37 17.16 6.45 8.79
N ALA A 38 17.78 7.22 7.89
CA ALA A 38 17.06 8.13 6.98
C ALA A 38 16.66 7.47 5.65
N HIS A 39 17.28 6.35 5.29
CA HIS A 39 17.07 5.66 4.01
C HIS A 39 16.51 4.28 4.28
N THR A 40 15.22 4.22 4.59
CA THR A 40 14.53 2.95 4.83
C THR A 40 13.44 2.68 3.80
N LEU A 41 13.22 1.41 3.49
CA LEU A 41 12.08 0.93 2.71
C LEU A 41 11.22 0.02 3.58
N ALA A 42 9.97 0.41 3.81
CA ALA A 42 8.99 -0.44 4.45
C ALA A 42 8.31 -1.34 3.40
N ILE A 43 8.26 -2.64 3.67
CA ILE A 43 7.42 -3.60 2.95
C ILE A 43 6.19 -3.85 3.80
N VAL A 44 5.04 -3.35 3.35
CA VAL A 44 3.77 -3.49 4.05
C VAL A 44 3.15 -4.84 3.69
N CYS A 45 2.78 -5.61 4.71
CA CYS A 45 2.15 -6.92 4.57
C CYS A 45 0.83 -6.94 5.35
N LEU A 46 -0.15 -7.71 4.89
CA LEU A 46 -1.44 -7.83 5.60
C LEU A 46 -1.36 -8.71 6.86
N SER A 47 -0.56 -9.77 6.79
CA SER A 47 -0.49 -10.83 7.81
C SER A 47 0.49 -10.53 8.95
N GLN A 48 1.38 -9.55 8.78
CA GLN A 48 2.49 -9.27 9.70
C GLN A 48 2.83 -7.78 9.73
N ALA A 49 3.56 -7.38 10.77
CA ALA A 49 4.10 -6.02 10.86
C ALA A 49 4.97 -5.70 9.64
N ALA A 50 4.98 -4.44 9.20
CA ALA A 50 5.79 -4.04 8.05
C ALA A 50 7.28 -4.33 8.30
N VAL A 51 7.93 -4.85 7.27
CA VAL A 51 9.36 -5.17 7.33
C VAL A 51 10.15 -3.94 6.90
N MET A 52 11.01 -3.46 7.79
CA MET A 52 11.85 -2.29 7.56
C MET A 52 13.22 -2.71 7.01
N LEU A 53 13.58 -2.20 5.84
CA LEU A 53 14.88 -2.41 5.21
C LEU A 53 15.70 -1.12 5.27
N GLY A 54 16.84 -1.13 5.95
CA GLY A 54 17.78 -0.01 5.96
C GLY A 54 18.76 -0.05 4.79
N PHE A 55 19.07 1.12 4.23
CA PHE A 55 20.05 1.28 3.15
C PHE A 55 21.08 2.36 3.50
N ASP A 56 22.29 2.19 2.96
CA ASP A 56 23.37 3.16 3.16
C ASP A 56 23.18 4.43 2.31
N SER A 57 22.42 4.35 1.21
CA SER A 57 22.17 5.49 0.33
C SER A 57 20.72 5.53 -0.18
N ARG A 58 20.28 6.74 -0.50
CA ARG A 58 18.97 7.00 -1.11
C ARG A 58 18.83 6.29 -2.46
N GLU A 59 19.89 6.25 -3.26
CA GLU A 59 19.90 5.63 -4.59
C GLU A 59 19.68 4.13 -4.48
N ALA A 60 20.34 3.47 -3.51
CA ALA A 60 20.15 2.06 -3.26
C ALA A 60 18.69 1.76 -2.85
N MET A 61 18.15 2.53 -1.91
CA MET A 61 16.76 2.42 -1.49
C MET A 61 15.79 2.59 -2.67
N CYS A 62 15.95 3.64 -3.48
CA CYS A 62 15.11 3.91 -4.65
C CYS A 62 15.22 2.81 -5.72
N ALA A 63 16.43 2.29 -5.95
CA ALA A 63 16.64 1.19 -6.90
C ALA A 63 15.94 -0.09 -6.44
N TRP A 64 15.99 -0.39 -5.14
CA TRP A 64 15.26 -1.52 -4.56
C TRP A 64 13.75 -1.33 -4.64
N ASP A 65 13.25 -0.15 -4.27
CA ASP A 65 11.83 0.19 -4.37
C ASP A 65 11.29 0.00 -5.81
N ALA A 66 12.00 0.52 -6.82
CA ALA A 66 11.61 0.34 -8.22
C ALA A 66 11.63 -1.13 -8.66
N ARG A 67 12.65 -1.90 -8.26
CA ARG A 67 12.78 -3.32 -8.60
C ARG A 67 11.69 -4.18 -7.97
N ILE A 68 11.37 -3.94 -6.70
CA ILE A 68 10.32 -4.72 -6.01
C ILE A 68 8.95 -4.35 -6.58
N ARG A 69 8.65 -3.07 -6.81
CA ARG A 69 7.40 -2.65 -7.48
C ARG A 69 7.22 -3.34 -8.83
N TYR A 70 8.27 -3.32 -9.66
CA TYR A 70 8.25 -3.99 -10.96
C TYR A 70 7.99 -5.51 -10.85
N ALA A 71 8.56 -6.16 -9.84
CA ALA A 71 8.38 -7.60 -9.63
C ALA A 71 6.99 -7.97 -9.09
N LEU A 72 6.35 -7.08 -8.34
CA LEU A 72 5.02 -7.30 -7.74
C LEU A 72 3.86 -6.97 -8.69
N GLY A 73 4.13 -6.31 -9.83
CA GLY A 73 3.13 -5.90 -10.81
C GLY A 73 2.69 -4.45 -10.61
N GLU A 74 1.38 -4.23 -10.50
CA GLU A 74 0.80 -2.89 -10.38
C GLU A 74 0.75 -2.48 -8.90
N VAL A 75 1.86 -1.92 -8.41
CA VAL A 75 1.97 -1.41 -7.04
C VAL A 75 2.16 0.11 -7.04
N HIS A 76 1.14 0.81 -6.58
CA HIS A 76 1.10 2.27 -6.48
C HIS A 76 0.92 2.69 -5.02
N ARG A 77 1.44 3.86 -4.69
CA ARG A 77 1.29 4.47 -3.37
C ARG A 77 0.90 5.94 -3.52
N PHE A 78 0.01 6.40 -2.66
CA PHE A 78 -0.46 7.76 -2.66
C PHE A 78 -0.51 8.27 -1.21
N PRO A 79 0.20 9.35 -0.88
CA PRO A 79 0.00 10.02 0.40
C PRO A 79 -1.40 10.65 0.39
N VAL A 80 -2.19 10.37 1.41
CA VAL A 80 -3.57 10.81 1.52
C VAL A 80 -3.89 11.30 2.92
N ILE A 81 -4.93 12.11 3.03
CA ILE A 81 -5.53 12.43 4.33
C ILE A 81 -6.87 11.73 4.40
N VAL A 82 -7.04 10.88 5.42
CA VAL A 82 -8.31 10.23 5.73
C VAL A 82 -9.22 11.26 6.37
N ALA A 83 -10.35 11.56 5.71
CA ALA A 83 -11.32 12.50 6.25
C ALA A 83 -12.00 11.98 7.53
N PRO A 84 -12.43 12.88 8.44
CA PRO A 84 -13.24 12.52 9.59
C PRO A 84 -14.65 12.05 9.16
N GLY A 85 -15.33 11.30 10.04
CA GLY A 85 -16.67 10.76 9.78
C GLY A 85 -16.68 9.40 9.10
N THR A 86 -15.50 8.81 8.90
CA THR A 86 -15.33 7.42 8.47
C THR A 86 -14.96 6.56 9.67
N LYS A 87 -14.94 5.24 9.49
CA LYS A 87 -14.44 4.32 10.53
C LYS A 87 -12.93 4.24 10.62
N LEU A 88 -12.24 4.72 9.59
CA LEU A 88 -10.81 4.83 9.63
C LEU A 88 -10.46 6.02 10.50
N GLU A 89 -9.37 5.90 11.25
CA GLU A 89 -8.84 7.01 12.00
C GLU A 89 -8.48 8.15 11.04
N SER A 90 -8.99 9.33 11.32
CA SER A 90 -8.73 10.51 10.50
C SER A 90 -7.29 10.97 10.63
N GLY A 91 -6.73 11.49 9.54
CA GLY A 91 -5.39 12.06 9.54
C GLY A 91 -4.52 11.57 8.38
N PRO A 92 -3.21 11.87 8.41
CA PRO A 92 -2.27 11.41 7.40
C PRO A 92 -2.24 9.88 7.33
N ALA A 93 -2.26 9.37 6.11
CA ALA A 93 -2.13 7.96 5.79
C ALA A 93 -1.52 7.77 4.41
N THR A 94 -1.14 6.54 4.08
CA THR A 94 -0.70 6.16 2.75
C THR A 94 -1.67 5.14 2.18
N LEU A 95 -2.24 5.46 1.01
CA LEU A 95 -3.08 4.56 0.24
C LEU A 95 -2.19 3.74 -0.69
N HIS A 96 -2.18 2.43 -0.50
CA HIS A 96 -1.51 1.47 -1.35
C HIS A 96 -2.53 0.78 -2.25
N LEU A 97 -2.22 0.73 -3.54
CA LEU A 97 -2.94 -0.05 -4.53
C LEU A 97 -1.97 -1.13 -5.00
N CYS A 98 -2.22 -2.38 -4.63
CA CYS A 98 -1.39 -3.52 -4.98
C CYS A 98 -2.26 -4.51 -5.76
N ASN A 99 -2.11 -4.50 -7.09
CA ASN A 99 -2.91 -5.31 -8.00
C ASN A 99 -4.42 -5.10 -7.79
N ASP A 100 -5.14 -6.08 -7.26
CA ASP A 100 -6.59 -6.03 -7.02
C ASP A 100 -6.97 -5.62 -5.59
N ILE A 101 -6.00 -5.26 -4.75
CA ILE A 101 -6.22 -4.89 -3.34
C ILE A 101 -5.87 -3.42 -3.11
N LEU A 102 -6.76 -2.73 -2.42
CA LEU A 102 -6.58 -1.38 -1.89
C LEU A 102 -6.36 -1.46 -0.38
N VAL A 103 -5.29 -0.85 0.11
CA VAL A 103 -4.90 -0.87 1.52
C VAL A 103 -4.60 0.55 1.99
N VAL A 104 -5.08 0.90 3.18
CA VAL A 104 -4.67 2.14 3.86
C VAL A 104 -3.72 1.75 4.99
N ALA A 105 -2.51 2.27 4.93
CA ALA A 105 -1.49 2.11 5.96
C ALA A 105 -1.20 3.45 6.67
N ARG A 106 -0.83 3.38 7.94
CA ARG A 106 -0.54 4.52 8.81
C ARG A 106 0.65 4.22 9.71
N ASP A 107 1.19 5.26 10.34
CA ASP A 107 2.27 5.18 11.33
C ASP A 107 3.62 4.74 10.76
N VAL A 108 4.65 4.75 11.61
CA VAL A 108 6.00 4.28 11.30
C VAL A 108 6.45 3.33 12.42
N PRO A 109 6.65 2.03 12.14
CA PRO A 109 6.50 1.34 10.85
C PRO A 109 5.04 1.27 10.37
N PRO A 110 4.78 1.22 9.05
CA PRO A 110 3.42 1.24 8.53
C PRO A 110 2.57 0.05 9.01
N ALA A 111 1.42 0.36 9.62
CA ALA A 111 0.42 -0.58 10.05
C ALA A 111 -0.85 -0.46 9.18
N VAL A 112 -1.41 -1.60 8.79
CA VAL A 112 -2.63 -1.65 7.98
C VAL A 112 -3.83 -1.23 8.80
N ALA A 113 -4.41 -0.07 8.47
CA ALA A 113 -5.62 0.45 9.09
C ALA A 113 -6.90 -0.11 8.42
N GLY A 114 -6.83 -0.47 7.14
CA GLY A 114 -7.95 -1.09 6.43
C GLY A 114 -7.55 -1.67 5.08
N GLN A 115 -8.32 -2.66 4.62
CA GLN A 115 -8.10 -3.36 3.36
C GLN A 115 -9.42 -3.57 2.62
N TRP A 116 -9.37 -3.48 1.29
CA TRP A 116 -10.51 -3.70 0.42
C TRP A 116 -10.04 -4.35 -0.89
N LYS A 117 -10.79 -5.32 -1.40
CA LYS A 117 -10.61 -5.77 -2.78
C LYS A 117 -11.34 -4.81 -3.72
N LEU A 118 -10.72 -4.46 -4.85
CA LEU A 118 -11.34 -3.59 -5.85
C LEU A 118 -12.66 -4.15 -6.36
N SER A 119 -12.77 -5.48 -6.49
CA SER A 119 -13.99 -6.18 -6.90
C SER A 119 -15.15 -6.05 -5.90
N ASP A 120 -14.86 -5.70 -4.65
CA ASP A 120 -15.87 -5.51 -3.60
C ASP A 120 -16.21 -4.03 -3.37
N LEU A 121 -15.50 -3.11 -4.02
CA LEU A 121 -15.88 -1.70 -4.01
C LEU A 121 -17.16 -1.51 -4.83
N ARG A 122 -18.12 -0.81 -4.24
CA ARG A 122 -19.39 -0.46 -4.90
C ARG A 122 -19.22 0.71 -5.85
N ARG A 123 -18.47 1.71 -5.40
CA ARG A 123 -18.25 2.98 -6.09
C ARG A 123 -16.87 3.49 -5.72
N TYR A 124 -16.17 4.07 -6.66
CA TYR A 124 -15.00 4.90 -6.38
C TYR A 124 -14.86 5.95 -7.46
N GLY A 125 -14.28 7.08 -7.11
CA GLY A 125 -14.16 8.19 -8.03
C GLY A 125 -13.31 9.30 -7.44
N ALA A 126 -12.71 10.07 -8.32
CA ALA A 126 -12.07 11.32 -7.91
C ALA A 126 -13.14 12.38 -7.65
N VAL A 127 -12.87 13.24 -6.69
CA VAL A 127 -13.69 14.39 -6.32
C VAL A 127 -12.76 15.57 -6.17
N PRO A 128 -13.22 16.82 -6.37
CA PRO A 128 -12.37 17.99 -6.20
C PRO A 128 -11.57 17.92 -4.89
N ASN A 129 -10.25 17.88 -5.02
CA ASN A 129 -9.29 17.68 -3.94
C ASN A 129 -9.45 16.35 -3.18
N GLY A 130 -9.66 15.24 -3.88
CA GLY A 130 -9.57 13.92 -3.28
C GLY A 130 -10.10 12.78 -4.11
N PHE A 131 -10.19 11.65 -3.43
CA PHE A 131 -10.67 10.38 -3.95
C PHE A 131 -11.62 9.80 -2.93
N ILE A 132 -12.77 9.33 -3.40
CA ILE A 132 -13.75 8.66 -2.56
C ILE A 132 -13.91 7.24 -3.06
N PHE A 133 -13.95 6.29 -2.14
CA PHE A 133 -14.35 4.92 -2.44
C PHE A 133 -15.34 4.42 -1.39
N GLU A 134 -16.31 3.62 -1.83
CA GLU A 134 -17.31 2.97 -1.00
C GLU A 134 -17.11 1.45 -1.06
N GLY A 135 -16.73 0.86 0.07
CA GLY A 135 -16.67 -0.59 0.22
C GLY A 135 -18.06 -1.23 0.26
N GLY A 136 -18.25 -2.34 -0.44
CA GLY A 136 -19.48 -3.13 -0.40
C GLY A 136 -19.68 -3.94 0.88
N THR A 137 -20.87 -4.54 1.02
CA THR A 137 -21.20 -5.43 2.15
C THR A 137 -20.37 -6.71 2.20
N ARG A 138 -19.66 -7.05 1.11
CA ARG A 138 -18.75 -8.20 1.00
C ARG A 138 -17.32 -7.90 1.44
N CYS A 139 -16.99 -6.66 1.79
CA CYS A 139 -15.72 -6.32 2.41
C CYS A 139 -15.67 -6.96 3.81
N GLY A 140 -15.30 -8.24 3.84
CA GLY A 140 -15.21 -9.05 5.05
C GLY A 140 -14.16 -8.48 6.01
N PHE A 141 -14.56 -8.35 7.27
CA PHE A 141 -13.69 -8.08 8.41
C PHE A 141 -12.74 -6.87 8.29
N CYS A 142 -13.30 -5.67 8.05
CA CYS A 142 -12.78 -4.51 8.79
C CYS A 142 -13.17 -4.73 10.26
N LYS A 143 -12.26 -4.55 11.22
CA LYS A 143 -12.52 -4.71 12.67
C LYS A 143 -13.70 -3.88 13.24
N TYR A 144 -14.43 -3.11 12.42
CA TYR A 144 -15.54 -2.28 12.86
C TYR A 144 -16.71 -2.34 11.85
N VAL A 145 -17.81 -2.99 12.25
CA VAL A 145 -19.08 -3.23 11.51
C VAL A 145 -19.94 -1.96 11.41
N GLY A 146 -20.73 -1.80 10.33
CA GLY A 146 -21.63 -0.65 10.10
C GLY A 146 -21.60 -0.04 8.68
N ARG A 147 -22.76 0.32 8.16
CA ARG A 147 -22.98 0.85 6.79
C ARG A 147 -22.16 2.11 6.52
N GLY A 148 -21.63 2.25 5.30
CA GLY A 148 -20.98 3.48 4.82
C GLY A 148 -19.46 3.53 5.08
N LEU A 149 -18.69 2.65 4.43
CA LEU A 149 -17.23 2.79 4.38
C LEU A 149 -16.89 3.75 3.23
N ALA A 150 -17.19 5.04 3.39
CA ALA A 150 -16.70 6.07 2.49
C ALA A 150 -15.28 6.45 2.93
N GLY A 151 -14.25 5.83 2.36
CA GLY A 151 -12.89 6.35 2.52
C GLY A 151 -12.76 7.58 1.65
N ARG A 152 -12.69 8.78 2.25
CA ARG A 152 -12.28 9.99 1.51
C ARG A 152 -10.79 10.17 1.76
N ALA A 153 -10.01 9.88 0.72
CA ALA A 153 -8.58 10.00 0.68
C ALA A 153 -8.25 11.23 -0.16
N VAL A 154 -7.83 12.33 0.48
CA VAL A 154 -7.45 13.54 -0.25
C VAL A 154 -6.08 13.34 -0.90
N ALA A 155 -6.03 13.11 -2.21
CA ALA A 155 -4.80 12.98 -3.00
C ALA A 155 -4.88 13.85 -4.27
N PRO A 156 -3.74 14.30 -4.84
CA PRO A 156 -3.74 15.01 -6.10
C PRO A 156 -4.25 14.10 -7.23
N GLU A 157 -5.26 14.61 -7.95
CA GLU A 157 -6.24 13.85 -8.73
C GLU A 157 -5.78 12.98 -9.92
N PRO A 158 -4.64 13.16 -10.62
CA PRO A 158 -4.38 12.32 -11.80
C PRO A 158 -3.79 10.95 -11.47
N GLY A 159 -3.11 10.79 -10.33
CA GLY A 159 -2.30 9.58 -10.06
C GLY A 159 -3.14 8.34 -9.73
N ILE A 160 -4.11 8.48 -8.83
CA ILE A 160 -4.94 7.36 -8.36
C ILE A 160 -5.82 6.84 -9.48
N LEU A 161 -6.45 7.74 -10.24
CA LEU A 161 -7.30 7.38 -11.37
C LEU A 161 -6.52 6.66 -12.47
N LEU A 162 -5.32 7.15 -12.80
CA LEU A 162 -4.47 6.52 -13.81
C LEU A 162 -4.04 5.11 -13.37
N ALA A 163 -3.71 4.93 -12.09
CA ALA A 163 -3.36 3.63 -11.53
C ALA A 163 -4.56 2.67 -11.47
N LEU A 164 -5.78 3.16 -11.23
CA LEU A 164 -6.97 2.33 -11.32
C LEU A 164 -7.32 1.98 -12.78
N ALA A 165 -7.07 2.90 -13.72
CA ALA A 165 -7.27 2.66 -15.14
C ALA A 165 -6.26 1.64 -15.72
N SER A 166 -5.02 1.59 -15.20
CA SER A 166 -4.02 0.60 -15.64
C SER A 166 -4.35 -0.84 -15.24
N LEU A 167 -5.18 -1.03 -14.20
CA LEU A 167 -5.63 -2.35 -13.74
C LEU A 167 -6.70 -3.01 -14.63
N GLY A 168 -7.08 -2.37 -15.74
CA GLY A 168 -7.94 -2.95 -16.78
C GLY A 168 -9.44 -2.57 -16.67
N PRO A 169 -10.27 -3.03 -17.63
CA PRO A 169 -11.64 -2.51 -17.83
C PRO A 169 -12.58 -2.77 -16.64
N ALA A 170 -12.34 -3.78 -15.82
CA ALA A 170 -13.12 -4.03 -14.59
C ALA A 170 -12.92 -2.91 -13.54
N ALA A 171 -11.70 -2.36 -13.44
CA ALA A 171 -11.38 -1.20 -12.61
C ALA A 171 -11.72 0.14 -13.30
N ALA A 172 -11.98 0.14 -14.61
CA ALA A 172 -12.58 1.28 -15.30
C ALA A 172 -14.11 1.33 -15.13
N PHE A 173 -14.79 0.19 -15.00
CA PHE A 173 -16.25 0.12 -14.92
C PHE A 173 -16.82 0.74 -13.63
N GLY A 174 -16.02 0.78 -12.55
CA GLY A 174 -16.37 1.43 -11.29
C GLY A 174 -16.18 2.96 -11.28
N LEU A 175 -15.58 3.56 -12.32
CA LEU A 175 -15.49 5.02 -12.53
C LEU A 175 -16.84 5.66 -12.89
N LYS A 176 -17.95 4.98 -12.55
CA LYS A 176 -19.31 5.41 -12.87
C LYS A 176 -19.64 6.66 -12.05
N GLU A 177 -19.33 7.79 -12.67
CA GLU A 177 -19.86 9.14 -12.46
C GLU A 177 -20.11 9.49 -10.99
N ALA A 178 -19.09 10.05 -10.34
CA ALA A 178 -19.29 11.04 -9.28
C ALA A 178 -19.82 12.34 -9.94
N GLY A 179 -21.00 12.27 -10.54
CA GLY A 179 -21.66 13.36 -11.26
C GLY A 179 -23.11 13.45 -10.84
N ALA A 180 -23.37 14.14 -9.72
CA ALA A 180 -24.56 14.92 -9.39
C ALA A 180 -24.41 15.44 -7.95
#